data_AF-A0A5C8VG70-F1
#
_entry.id   AF-A0A5C8VG70-F1
#
_cell.length_a   1.000
_cell.length_b   1.000
_cell.length_c   1.000
_cell.angle_alpha   90.00
_cell.angle_beta   90.00
_cell.angle_gamma   90.00
#
_symmetry.space_group_name_H-M   'P 1'
#
loop_
_entity.id
_entity.type
_entity.pdbx_description
1 polymer ?
#
loop_
_entity_poly.entity_id
_entity_poly.type
_entity_poly.pdbx_seq_one_letter_code
_entity_poly.pdbx_strand_id
1 'polypeptide(L)'
;MTLSFALFGNTVPLNAPAGTVVGRFAPTVTPGADLSSHAYGTAFALTADTDFITADGAIVKTLGGTFADLQTQVLDYLDRPELAPTFPIWIRNFQSKLNRLLRVGGSEAQAILTPDPLTGTCSLPSDYQAWRSVRSIGSWSEPLEYATPDMLTSGYPYGCAGGIPRQFTIKGTTLFPMPSGPVNLTYYRGVPIYLSGVLNDWLLLAHFDLYLYGVLTEAEMFLKNDERAAMWQQQTAAALADLNSADRDARWGRSRVMSAEAMP
;
A
#
# COMPACT_ATOMS: atom_id res chain seq x y z
N MET A 1 -16.73 1.10 43.14
CA MET A 1 -15.40 0.75 43.65
C MET A 1 -14.37 1.33 42.70
N THR A 2 -13.59 2.30 43.15
CA THR A 2 -12.57 2.99 42.33
C THR A 2 -11.34 2.09 42.23
N LEU A 3 -10.98 1.66 41.01
CA LEU A 3 -9.74 0.93 40.75
C LEU A 3 -8.68 1.94 40.31
N SER A 4 -7.65 2.13 41.13
CA SER A 4 -6.43 2.87 40.79
C SER A 4 -5.38 1.90 40.25
N PHE A 5 -4.79 2.21 39.10
CA PHE A 5 -3.69 1.43 38.51
C PHE A 5 -2.35 2.10 38.81
N ALA A 6 -1.39 1.34 39.36
CA ALA A 6 -0.01 1.77 39.55
C ALA A 6 0.89 1.11 38.49
N LEU A 7 1.60 1.91 37.69
CA LEU A 7 2.71 1.44 36.86
C LEU A 7 3.99 1.38 37.71
N PHE A 8 4.62 0.22 37.81
CA PHE A 8 5.96 0.08 38.36
C PHE A 8 6.95 -0.43 37.31
N GLY A 9 8.04 0.33 37.14
CA GLY A 9 9.40 -0.11 36.79
C GLY A 9 9.62 -0.89 35.49
N ASN A 10 10.15 -0.20 34.47
CA ASN A 10 10.76 -0.83 33.29
C ASN A 10 12.05 -1.58 33.68
N THR A 11 12.08 -2.90 33.50
CA THR A 11 13.33 -3.66 33.38
C THR A 11 13.43 -4.24 31.97
N VAL A 12 14.34 -3.72 31.15
CA VAL A 12 14.64 -4.20 29.80
C VAL A 12 15.71 -5.29 29.89
N PRO A 13 15.50 -6.52 29.39
CA PRO A 13 16.56 -7.52 29.28
C PRO A 13 17.56 -7.16 28.17
N LEU A 14 18.84 -7.44 28.42
CA LEU A 14 20.04 -6.88 27.76
C LEU A 14 20.27 -7.25 26.27
N ASN A 15 19.29 -7.80 25.55
CA ASN A 15 19.49 -8.21 24.15
C ASN A 15 18.21 -8.26 23.28
N ALA A 16 17.28 -7.31 23.47
CA ALA A 16 16.12 -7.17 22.58
C ALA A 16 16.39 -6.10 21.50
N PRO A 17 16.00 -6.31 20.22
CA PRO A 17 16.05 -5.26 19.20
C PRO A 17 15.18 -4.06 19.62
N ALA A 18 15.63 -2.85 19.28
CA ALA A 18 15.06 -1.60 19.78
C ALA A 18 13.56 -1.48 19.46
N GLY A 19 12.72 -1.36 20.49
CA GLY A 19 11.27 -1.13 20.38
C GLY A 19 10.39 -2.00 21.29
N THR A 20 10.93 -3.05 21.91
CA THR A 20 10.12 -3.96 22.74
C THR A 20 9.88 -3.41 24.15
N VAL A 21 8.66 -2.95 24.43
CA VAL A 21 8.18 -2.71 25.81
C VAL A 21 7.46 -3.97 26.29
N VAL A 22 8.10 -4.73 27.18
CA VAL A 22 7.49 -5.91 27.82
C VAL A 22 6.83 -5.47 29.12
N GLY A 23 5.52 -5.20 29.08
CA GLY A 23 4.71 -5.06 30.28
C GLY A 23 4.36 -6.43 30.84
N ARG A 24 4.93 -6.82 31.98
CA ARG A 24 4.58 -8.08 32.66
C ARG A 24 3.36 -7.85 33.56
N PHE A 25 2.18 -8.27 33.13
CA PHE A 25 1.04 -8.39 34.05
C PHE A 25 1.14 -9.73 34.79
N ALA A 26 1.42 -9.67 36.09
CA ALA A 26 1.28 -10.83 36.95
C ALA A 26 -0.11 -10.79 37.61
N PRO A 27 -0.95 -11.83 37.50
CA PRO A 27 -2.12 -11.94 38.36
C PRO A 27 -1.64 -12.15 39.80
N THR A 28 -2.18 -11.39 40.76
CA THR A 28 -1.95 -11.63 42.19
C THR A 28 -2.58 -12.97 42.57
N VAL A 29 -1.76 -14.01 42.75
CA VAL A 29 -2.21 -15.33 43.19
C VAL A 29 -2.26 -15.33 44.72
N THR A 30 -3.42 -15.64 45.29
CA THR A 30 -3.60 -15.90 46.72
C THR A 30 -2.71 -17.09 47.15
N PRO A 31 -2.00 -17.05 48.29
CA PRO A 31 -1.08 -18.13 48.65
C PRO A 31 -1.85 -19.41 48.96
N GLY A 32 -1.62 -20.49 48.20
CA GLY A 32 -2.16 -21.82 48.56
C GLY A 32 -2.51 -22.79 47.43
N ALA A 33 -2.28 -22.48 46.15
CA ALA A 33 -2.53 -23.43 45.06
C ALA A 33 -1.22 -24.03 44.53
N ASP A 34 -1.16 -25.36 44.58
CA ASP A 34 -0.07 -26.24 44.18
C ASP A 34 0.38 -26.00 42.73
N LEU A 35 1.68 -25.78 42.51
CA LEU A 35 2.28 -25.53 41.19
C LEU A 35 2.96 -26.80 40.68
N SER A 36 2.16 -27.79 40.29
CA SER A 36 2.60 -28.83 39.37
C SER A 36 1.67 -28.85 38.16
N SER A 37 2.23 -28.71 36.96
CA SER A 37 1.56 -28.67 35.65
C SER A 37 0.86 -27.35 35.24
N HIS A 38 1.63 -26.30 34.94
CA HIS A 38 1.14 -25.27 34.02
C HIS A 38 2.20 -24.98 32.97
N ALA A 39 1.87 -25.36 31.74
CA ALA A 39 2.67 -25.15 30.55
C ALA A 39 3.17 -23.69 30.47
N TYR A 40 4.46 -23.52 30.18
CA TYR A 40 5.02 -22.22 29.85
C TYR A 40 4.29 -21.70 28.61
N GLY A 41 3.37 -20.76 28.85
CA GLY A 41 2.47 -20.18 27.87
C GLY A 41 3.24 -19.56 26.72
N THR A 42 2.83 -19.96 25.52
CA THR A 42 3.18 -19.37 24.24
C THR A 42 3.06 -17.85 24.27
N ALA A 43 4.05 -17.15 23.73
CA ALA A 43 3.97 -15.72 23.46
C ALA A 43 2.72 -15.43 22.63
N PHE A 44 1.73 -14.75 23.22
CA PHE A 44 0.56 -14.25 22.50
C PHE A 44 1.01 -12.97 21.76
N ALA A 45 1.28 -13.10 20.47
CA ALA A 45 1.43 -11.94 19.61
C ALA A 45 0.07 -11.23 19.55
N LEU A 46 0.00 -9.98 20.00
CA LEU A 46 -1.12 -9.09 19.72
C LEU A 46 -1.15 -8.86 18.21
N THR A 47 -1.85 -9.75 17.52
CA THR A 47 -2.34 -9.53 16.16
C THR A 47 -3.41 -8.45 16.28
N ALA A 48 -3.49 -7.53 15.31
CA ALA A 48 -4.26 -6.29 15.38
C ALA A 48 -5.80 -6.44 15.41
N ASP A 49 -6.32 -7.52 16.00
CA ASP A 49 -7.72 -7.84 16.12
C ASP A 49 -8.05 -8.05 17.61
N THR A 50 -8.46 -6.97 18.29
CA THR A 50 -9.10 -7.08 19.61
C THR A 50 -10.54 -6.70 19.45
N ASP A 51 -11.38 -7.69 19.16
CA ASP A 51 -12.82 -7.58 19.39
C ASP A 51 -13.05 -7.30 20.88
N PHE A 52 -13.82 -6.25 21.19
CA PHE A 52 -14.16 -5.92 22.57
C PHE A 52 -15.57 -6.42 22.87
N ILE A 53 -15.73 -7.18 23.94
CA ILE A 53 -17.04 -7.62 24.42
C ILE A 53 -17.62 -6.50 25.28
N THR A 54 -18.77 -5.93 24.90
CA THR A 54 -19.50 -4.97 25.73
C THR A 54 -20.11 -5.64 26.96
N ALA A 55 -20.47 -4.85 27.97
CA ALA A 55 -20.97 -5.36 29.25
C ALA A 55 -22.28 -6.18 29.15
N ASP A 56 -22.97 -6.09 28.01
CA ASP A 56 -24.16 -6.88 27.65
C ASP A 56 -23.83 -8.19 26.92
N GLY A 57 -22.55 -8.51 26.73
CA GLY A 57 -22.10 -9.71 26.04
C GLY A 57 -22.11 -9.59 24.52
N ALA A 58 -22.43 -8.42 23.95
CA ALA A 58 -22.30 -8.21 22.51
C ALA A 58 -20.82 -8.12 22.12
N ILE A 59 -20.46 -8.82 21.04
CA ILE A 59 -19.13 -8.71 20.46
C ILE A 59 -19.14 -7.44 19.61
N VAL A 60 -18.44 -6.39 20.05
CA VAL A 60 -18.14 -5.24 19.21
C VAL A 60 -16.97 -5.64 18.34
N LYS A 61 -17.28 -6.00 17.09
CA LYS A 61 -16.26 -6.28 16.10
C LYS A 61 -15.44 -5.02 15.86
N THR A 62 -14.17 -5.03 16.23
CA THR A 62 -13.29 -3.91 15.93
C THR A 62 -12.97 -4.01 14.44
N LEU A 63 -13.59 -3.17 13.61
CA LEU A 63 -13.37 -3.21 12.16
C LEU A 63 -11.93 -2.72 11.87
N GLY A 64 -10.98 -3.66 11.86
CA GLY A 64 -9.64 -3.41 11.36
C GLY A 64 -9.69 -3.17 9.86
N GLY A 65 -8.78 -2.36 9.32
CA GLY A 65 -8.62 -2.19 7.87
C GLY A 65 -8.02 -3.43 7.18
N THR A 66 -8.39 -4.64 7.61
CA THR A 66 -7.79 -5.89 7.16
C THR A 66 -8.61 -6.54 6.05
N PHE A 67 -7.99 -7.50 5.35
CA PHE A 67 -8.66 -8.30 4.33
C PHE A 67 -9.84 -9.13 4.88
N ALA A 68 -9.68 -9.70 6.08
CA ALA A 68 -10.71 -10.53 6.70
C ALA A 68 -11.94 -9.69 7.09
N ASP A 69 -11.72 -8.45 7.51
CA ASP A 69 -12.78 -7.49 7.80
C ASP A 69 -13.53 -7.08 6.55
N LEU A 70 -12.81 -6.79 5.46
CA LEU A 70 -13.43 -6.49 4.17
C LEU A 70 -14.28 -7.67 3.68
N GLN A 71 -13.75 -8.89 3.75
CA GLN A 71 -14.49 -10.09 3.35
C GLN A 71 -15.76 -10.26 4.18
N THR A 72 -15.66 -10.12 5.51
CA THR A 72 -16.81 -10.26 6.39
C THR A 72 -17.87 -9.20 6.07
N GLN A 73 -17.48 -7.93 5.97
CA GLN A 73 -18.41 -6.85 5.68
C GLN A 73 -19.11 -7.03 4.33
N VAL A 74 -18.37 -7.38 3.27
CA VAL A 74 -18.99 -7.60 1.96
C VAL A 74 -20.01 -8.74 2.01
N LEU A 75 -19.69 -9.86 2.66
CA LEU A 75 -20.60 -11.00 2.77
C LEU A 75 -21.83 -10.68 3.63
N ASP A 76 -21.66 -9.88 4.68
CA ASP A 76 -22.77 -9.39 5.53
C ASP A 76 -23.70 -8.45 4.74
N TYR A 77 -23.15 -7.55 3.92
CA TYR A 77 -23.95 -6.67 3.04
C TYR A 77 -24.79 -7.45 2.01
N LEU A 78 -24.26 -8.59 1.55
CA LEU A 78 -24.93 -9.47 0.61
C LEU A 78 -25.90 -10.45 1.29
N ASP A 79 -25.84 -10.58 2.63
CA ASP A 79 -26.52 -11.61 3.43
C ASP A 79 -26.28 -13.04 2.87
N ARG A 80 -25.03 -13.28 2.42
CA ARG A 80 -24.65 -14.49 1.66
C ARG A 80 -23.24 -15.00 2.02
N PRO A 81 -23.07 -15.63 3.20
CA PRO A 81 -21.77 -16.13 3.65
C PRO A 81 -21.20 -17.25 2.75
N GLU A 82 -22.06 -17.95 2.00
CA GLU A 82 -21.66 -19.04 1.11
C GLU A 82 -20.80 -18.59 -0.09
N LEU A 83 -20.79 -17.29 -0.40
CA LEU A 83 -20.01 -16.73 -1.51
C LEU A 83 -18.56 -16.38 -1.14
N ALA A 84 -18.13 -16.68 0.09
CA ALA A 84 -16.75 -16.50 0.55
C ALA A 84 -15.68 -17.06 -0.42
N PRO A 85 -15.86 -18.22 -1.09
CA PRO A 85 -14.87 -18.73 -2.05
C PRO A 85 -14.75 -17.89 -3.34
N THR A 86 -15.78 -17.11 -3.69
CA THR A 86 -15.80 -16.27 -4.89
C THR A 86 -15.20 -14.89 -4.65
N PHE A 87 -15.20 -14.43 -3.40
CA PHE A 87 -14.66 -13.13 -2.99
C PHE A 87 -13.24 -12.80 -3.53
N PRO A 88 -12.25 -13.72 -3.51
CA PRO A 88 -10.94 -13.52 -4.14
C PRO A 88 -10.97 -13.10 -5.62
N ILE A 89 -11.98 -13.51 -6.37
CA ILE A 89 -12.10 -13.18 -7.81
C ILE A 89 -12.55 -11.73 -7.95
N TRP A 90 -13.52 -11.30 -7.15
CA TRP A 90 -14.04 -9.93 -7.17
C TRP A 90 -12.96 -8.92 -6.78
N ILE A 91 -12.19 -9.21 -5.72
CA ILE A 91 -11.11 -8.31 -5.32
C ILE A 91 -10.02 -8.20 -6.38
N ARG A 92 -9.65 -9.32 -7.03
CA ARG A 92 -8.69 -9.31 -8.15
C ARG A 92 -9.18 -8.46 -9.32
N ASN A 93 -10.46 -8.58 -9.69
CA ASN A 93 -11.06 -7.79 -10.77
C ASN A 93 -11.07 -6.30 -10.43
N PHE A 94 -11.47 -5.97 -9.19
CA PHE A 94 -11.47 -4.59 -8.71
C PHE A 94 -10.06 -3.99 -8.68
N GLN A 95 -9.06 -4.70 -8.17
CA GLN A 95 -7.66 -4.26 -8.18
C GLN A 95 -7.13 -4.05 -9.60
N SER A 96 -7.52 -4.91 -10.56
CA SER A 96 -7.18 -4.70 -11.97
C SER A 96 -7.80 -3.41 -12.54
N LYS A 97 -9.02 -3.06 -12.13
CA LYS A 97 -9.66 -1.77 -12.48
C LYS A 97 -8.92 -0.61 -11.83
N LEU A 98 -8.62 -0.69 -10.54
CA LEU A 98 -7.86 0.34 -9.82
C LEU A 98 -6.49 0.60 -10.44
N ASN A 99 -5.77 -0.46 -10.83
CA ASN A 99 -4.49 -0.35 -11.52
C ASN A 99 -4.56 0.39 -12.87
N ARG A 100 -5.73 0.52 -13.49
CA ARG A 100 -5.89 1.33 -14.72
C ARG A 100 -6.23 2.78 -14.42
N LEU A 101 -6.80 3.06 -13.25
CA LEU A 101 -7.40 4.36 -12.91
C LEU A 101 -6.55 5.18 -11.93
N LEU A 102 -5.89 4.53 -10.98
CA LEU A 102 -5.20 5.21 -9.88
C LEU A 102 -3.79 5.63 -10.25
N ARG A 103 -3.51 6.92 -10.06
CA ARG A 103 -2.17 7.51 -10.09
C ARG A 103 -2.10 8.60 -9.01
N VAL A 104 -1.85 8.19 -7.77
CA VAL A 104 -1.90 9.07 -6.60
C VAL A 104 -0.62 9.02 -5.78
N GLY A 105 -0.43 9.97 -4.88
CA GLY A 105 0.76 10.10 -4.04
C GLY A 105 1.01 8.87 -3.18
N GLY A 106 -0.03 8.23 -2.67
CA GLY A 106 0.07 6.98 -1.90
C GLY A 106 0.62 5.79 -2.71
N SER A 107 0.55 5.86 -4.04
CA SER A 107 1.15 4.87 -4.95
C SER A 107 2.52 5.30 -5.47
N GLU A 108 3.13 6.36 -4.95
CA GLU A 108 4.49 6.73 -5.33
C GLU A 108 5.53 5.87 -4.61
N ALA A 109 6.47 5.33 -5.37
CA ALA A 109 7.60 4.57 -4.87
C ALA A 109 8.89 5.06 -5.53
N GLN A 110 10.02 4.81 -4.86
CA GLN A 110 11.35 5.09 -5.37
C GLN A 110 12.16 3.80 -5.47
N ALA A 111 12.88 3.66 -6.59
CA ALA A 111 13.81 2.57 -6.81
C ALA A 111 15.12 3.13 -7.35
N ILE A 112 16.24 2.64 -6.82
CA ILE A 112 17.56 2.85 -7.42
C ILE A 112 17.75 1.76 -8.46
N LEU A 113 17.94 2.17 -9.71
CA LEU A 113 18.17 1.26 -10.82
C LEU A 113 19.64 1.36 -11.25
N THR A 114 20.31 0.22 -11.19
CA THR A 114 21.69 0.08 -11.66
C THR A 114 21.69 -0.56 -13.05
N PRO A 115 22.31 0.07 -14.06
CA PRO A 115 22.40 -0.51 -15.39
C PRO A 115 23.16 -1.83 -15.39
N ASP A 116 22.68 -2.77 -16.18
CA ASP A 116 23.39 -3.99 -16.51
C ASP A 116 24.72 -3.65 -17.23
N PRO A 117 25.87 -4.19 -16.80
CA PRO A 117 27.18 -3.82 -17.36
C PRO A 117 27.38 -4.16 -18.84
N LEU A 118 26.63 -5.13 -19.39
CA LEU A 118 26.78 -5.59 -20.76
C LEU A 118 25.89 -4.80 -21.73
N THR A 119 24.70 -4.42 -21.28
CA THR A 119 23.68 -3.78 -22.11
C THR A 119 23.49 -2.29 -21.81
N GLY A 120 23.93 -1.83 -20.64
CA GLY A 120 23.69 -0.46 -20.17
C GLY A 120 22.22 -0.18 -19.85
N THR A 121 21.40 -1.21 -19.64
CA THR A 121 19.95 -1.09 -19.44
C THR A 121 19.53 -1.42 -18.01
N CYS A 122 18.41 -0.84 -17.58
CA CYS A 122 17.83 -1.06 -16.26
C CYS A 122 16.49 -1.78 -16.37
N SER A 123 16.31 -2.87 -15.63
CA SER A 123 14.99 -3.49 -15.48
C SER A 123 14.08 -2.63 -14.60
N LEU A 124 12.85 -2.40 -15.02
CA LEU A 124 11.86 -1.72 -14.19
C LEU A 124 11.34 -2.64 -13.07
N PRO A 125 10.90 -2.07 -11.93
CA PRO A 125 10.20 -2.82 -10.89
C PRO A 125 8.99 -3.58 -11.43
N SER A 126 8.68 -4.75 -10.86
CA SER A 126 7.56 -5.59 -11.30
C SER A 126 6.18 -4.97 -11.06
N ASP A 127 6.10 -4.01 -10.14
CA ASP A 127 4.92 -3.22 -9.82
C ASP A 127 4.88 -1.88 -10.57
N TYR A 128 5.79 -1.63 -11.51
CA TYR A 128 5.85 -0.38 -12.26
C TYR A 128 4.60 -0.16 -13.12
N GLN A 129 4.00 1.03 -13.00
CA GLN A 129 2.92 1.46 -13.91
C GLN A 129 3.31 2.64 -14.78
N ALA A 130 3.85 3.69 -14.17
CA ALA A 130 4.20 4.92 -14.86
C ALA A 130 5.33 5.63 -14.14
N TRP A 131 6.28 6.17 -14.89
CA TRP A 131 7.34 7.00 -14.34
C TRP A 131 6.78 8.38 -13.96
N ARG A 132 7.33 8.96 -12.89
CA ARG A 132 7.03 10.33 -12.45
C ARG A 132 8.24 11.24 -12.61
N SER A 133 9.40 10.78 -12.18
CA SER A 133 10.67 11.46 -12.41
C SER A 133 11.81 10.47 -12.38
N VAL A 134 12.79 10.67 -13.25
CA VAL A 134 14.05 9.94 -13.22
C VAL A 134 15.16 10.93 -12.94
N ARG A 135 16.04 10.62 -11.99
CA ARG A 135 17.16 11.47 -11.61
C ARG A 135 18.47 10.71 -11.65
N SER A 136 19.56 11.39 -11.98
CA SER A 136 20.89 10.81 -11.95
C SER A 136 21.33 10.59 -10.50
N ILE A 137 22.18 9.58 -10.31
CA ILE A 137 22.83 9.30 -9.03
C ILE A 137 24.31 9.71 -9.17
N GLY A 138 24.72 10.68 -8.36
CA GLY A 138 26.08 11.25 -8.36
C GLY A 138 26.19 12.36 -7.32
N SER A 139 27.26 13.17 -7.39
CA SER A 139 27.46 14.30 -6.47
C SER A 139 26.35 15.37 -6.57
N TRP A 140 25.68 15.45 -7.72
CA TRP A 140 24.49 16.27 -7.95
C TRP A 140 23.42 15.38 -8.60
N SER A 141 22.22 15.41 -8.06
CA SER A 141 21.09 14.64 -8.60
C SER A 141 20.29 15.51 -9.58
N GLU A 142 20.57 15.35 -10.86
CA GLU A 142 19.92 16.09 -11.95
C GLU A 142 18.71 15.31 -12.48
N PRO A 143 17.58 15.97 -12.78
CA PRO A 143 16.47 15.32 -13.47
C PRO A 143 16.88 14.96 -14.91
N LEU A 144 16.57 13.75 -15.34
CA LEU A 144 16.80 13.32 -16.72
C LEU A 144 15.63 13.74 -17.61
N GLU A 145 15.94 14.08 -18.85
CA GLU A 145 14.95 14.39 -19.88
C GLU A 145 14.49 13.11 -20.61
N TYR A 146 13.19 13.04 -20.92
CA TYR A 146 12.66 11.93 -21.72
C TYR A 146 13.06 12.10 -23.19
N ALA A 147 13.72 11.10 -23.75
CA ALA A 147 14.04 11.01 -25.18
C ALA A 147 13.15 9.95 -25.85
N THR A 148 12.71 10.21 -27.07
CA THR A 148 11.94 9.23 -27.84
C THR A 148 12.79 8.01 -28.19
N PRO A 149 12.18 6.83 -28.32
CA PRO A 149 12.87 5.60 -28.72
C PRO A 149 13.73 5.73 -30.00
N ASP A 150 13.30 6.56 -30.95
CA ASP A 150 13.98 6.80 -32.23
C ASP A 150 15.20 7.70 -32.06
N MET A 151 15.11 8.73 -31.21
CA MET A 151 16.25 9.58 -30.87
C MET A 151 17.34 8.80 -30.15
N LEU A 152 16.99 7.80 -29.35
CA LEU A 152 17.96 6.89 -28.73
C LEU A 152 18.76 6.13 -29.80
N THR A 153 18.10 5.57 -30.80
CA THR A 153 18.76 4.79 -31.86
C THR A 153 19.70 5.66 -32.71
N SER A 154 19.34 6.93 -32.95
CA SER A 154 20.14 7.86 -33.75
C SER A 154 21.27 8.54 -32.97
N GLY A 155 21.05 8.88 -31.70
CA GLY A 155 22.00 9.63 -30.87
C GLY A 155 22.99 8.75 -30.11
N TYR A 156 22.60 7.51 -29.82
CA TYR A 156 23.40 6.58 -29.02
C TYR A 156 23.31 5.13 -29.56
N PRO A 157 23.82 4.87 -30.78
CA PRO A 157 23.64 3.58 -31.48
C PRO A 157 24.22 2.36 -30.75
N TYR A 158 25.05 2.53 -29.72
CA TYR A 158 25.70 1.43 -28.99
C TYR A 158 25.75 1.58 -27.46
N GLY A 159 24.87 2.40 -26.86
CA GLY A 159 24.88 2.61 -25.40
C GLY A 159 26.23 3.16 -24.94
N CYS A 160 26.43 4.48 -25.00
CA CYS A 160 27.68 5.05 -24.53
C CYS A 160 27.96 4.62 -23.08
N ALA A 161 29.02 3.83 -22.92
CA ALA A 161 29.37 3.22 -21.65
C ALA A 161 29.94 4.29 -20.74
N GLY A 162 29.27 4.51 -19.61
CA GLY A 162 29.75 5.38 -18.53
C GLY A 162 29.46 6.87 -18.75
N GLY A 163 29.02 7.51 -17.66
CA GLY A 163 28.76 8.93 -17.60
C GLY A 163 27.67 9.23 -16.57
N ILE A 164 27.40 10.51 -16.37
CA ILE A 164 26.23 10.95 -15.59
C ILE A 164 25.03 10.95 -16.56
N PRO A 165 23.99 10.13 -16.32
CA PRO A 165 22.82 10.11 -17.17
C PRO A 165 22.13 11.48 -17.22
N ARG A 166 21.77 11.92 -18.43
CA ARG A 166 21.03 13.18 -18.68
C ARG A 166 19.71 12.96 -19.39
N GLN A 167 19.59 11.86 -20.12
CA GLN A 167 18.38 11.50 -20.85
C GLN A 167 18.00 10.06 -20.52
N PHE A 168 16.72 9.74 -20.66
CA PHE A 168 16.26 8.36 -20.54
C PHE A 168 15.16 8.06 -21.55
N THR A 169 14.99 6.78 -21.87
CA THR A 169 13.78 6.29 -22.52
C THR A 169 13.33 5.00 -21.85
N ILE A 170 12.08 4.61 -22.10
CA ILE A 170 11.49 3.38 -21.58
C ILE A 170 10.91 2.62 -22.76
N LYS A 171 11.32 1.35 -22.93
CA LYS A 171 10.79 0.43 -23.94
C LYS A 171 10.33 -0.84 -23.22
N GLY A 172 9.03 -1.12 -23.27
CA GLY A 172 8.44 -2.24 -22.54
C GLY A 172 8.72 -2.13 -21.03
N THR A 173 9.41 -3.13 -20.48
CA THR A 173 9.77 -3.22 -19.06
C THR A 173 11.20 -2.78 -18.75
N THR A 174 11.86 -2.12 -19.71
CA THR A 174 13.28 -1.75 -19.61
C THR A 174 13.45 -0.25 -19.76
N LEU A 175 14.22 0.34 -18.86
CA LEU A 175 14.65 1.74 -18.87
C LEU A 175 16.08 1.83 -19.41
N PHE A 176 16.30 2.79 -20.30
CA PHE A 176 17.59 3.04 -20.95
C PHE A 176 18.09 4.41 -20.51
N PRO A 177 19.00 4.49 -19.52
CA PRO A 177 19.64 5.74 -19.14
C PRO A 177 20.75 6.10 -20.15
N MET A 178 20.89 7.38 -20.46
CA MET A 178 21.86 7.89 -21.43
C MET A 178 22.58 9.13 -20.90
N PRO A 179 23.93 9.11 -20.86
CA PRO A 179 24.81 7.93 -20.90
C PRO A 179 24.46 6.85 -19.87
N SER A 180 24.97 5.64 -20.03
CA SER A 180 24.70 4.55 -19.09
C SER A 180 25.27 4.90 -17.70
N GLY A 181 24.40 4.88 -16.69
CA GLY A 181 24.74 5.15 -15.30
C GLY A 181 23.56 4.92 -14.36
N PRO A 182 23.80 4.81 -13.04
CA PRO A 182 22.76 4.58 -12.06
C PRO A 182 21.77 5.74 -11.99
N VAL A 183 20.48 5.41 -11.85
CA VAL A 183 19.39 6.38 -11.77
C VAL A 183 18.47 6.10 -10.60
N ASN A 184 17.93 7.15 -10.00
CA ASN A 184 16.83 7.08 -9.06
C ASN A 184 15.52 7.29 -9.83
N LEU A 185 14.71 6.24 -9.88
CA LEU A 185 13.38 6.26 -10.48
C LEU A 185 12.35 6.52 -9.39
N THR A 186 11.63 7.63 -9.50
CA THR A 186 10.34 7.82 -8.82
C THR A 186 9.22 7.43 -9.79
N TYR A 187 8.38 6.49 -9.38
CA TYR A 187 7.33 5.90 -10.21
C TYR A 187 6.04 5.67 -9.43
N TYR A 188 4.93 5.51 -10.14
CA TYR A 188 3.69 5.00 -9.58
C TYR A 188 3.74 3.47 -9.59
N ARG A 189 3.70 2.87 -8.40
CA ARG A 189 3.51 1.43 -8.22
C ARG A 189 2.04 1.06 -8.37
N GLY A 190 1.78 -0.12 -8.90
CA GLY A 190 0.46 -0.70 -8.94
C GLY A 190 0.00 -1.13 -7.54
N VAL A 191 -1.31 -1.18 -7.35
CA VAL A 191 -1.95 -1.90 -6.26
C VAL A 191 -1.61 -3.39 -6.41
N PRO A 192 -1.02 -4.04 -5.37
CA PRO A 192 -0.69 -5.45 -5.40
C PRO A 192 -1.93 -6.30 -5.69
N ILE A 193 -1.86 -7.15 -6.72
CA ILE A 193 -2.95 -8.06 -7.05
C ILE A 193 -2.99 -9.15 -5.98
N TYR A 194 -4.19 -9.41 -5.44
CA TYR A 194 -4.42 -10.52 -4.53
C TYR A 194 -4.18 -11.85 -5.25
N LEU A 195 -3.21 -12.62 -4.75
CA LEU A 195 -2.87 -13.95 -5.25
C LEU A 195 -3.16 -15.05 -4.22
N SER A 196 -2.95 -14.79 -2.92
CA SER A 196 -3.45 -15.60 -1.81
C SER A 196 -3.13 -15.01 -0.43
N GLY A 197 -4.08 -15.11 0.50
CA GLY A 197 -3.84 -15.21 1.95
C GLY A 197 -3.67 -13.92 2.75
N VAL A 198 -3.05 -12.87 2.20
CA VAL A 198 -2.89 -11.60 2.92
C VAL A 198 -2.93 -10.43 1.94
N LEU A 199 -3.87 -9.51 2.14
CA LEU A 199 -3.88 -8.21 1.47
C LEU A 199 -3.55 -7.13 2.51
N ASN A 200 -2.27 -6.77 2.59
CA ASN A 200 -1.82 -5.59 3.34
C ASN A 200 -1.44 -4.51 2.33
N ASP A 201 -2.47 -3.82 1.83
CA ASP A 201 -2.32 -2.76 0.85
C ASP A 201 -2.49 -1.39 1.53
N TRP A 202 -1.65 -0.43 1.14
CA TRP A 202 -1.72 0.95 1.66
C TRP A 202 -3.10 1.56 1.37
N LEU A 203 -3.69 1.20 0.24
CA LEU A 203 -5.00 1.70 -0.16
C LEU A 203 -6.12 1.08 0.69
N LEU A 204 -6.01 -0.20 1.10
CA LEU A 204 -7.01 -0.84 1.94
C LEU A 204 -7.06 -0.22 3.34
N LEU A 205 -5.88 0.10 3.89
CA LEU A 205 -5.77 0.72 5.21
C LEU A 205 -6.27 2.16 5.23
N ALA A 206 -6.01 2.92 4.16
CA ALA A 206 -6.36 4.34 4.08
C ALA A 206 -7.79 4.59 3.55
N HIS A 207 -8.27 3.73 2.64
CA HIS A 207 -9.51 3.89 1.88
C HIS A 207 -10.29 2.57 1.83
N PHE A 208 -10.70 2.11 3.01
CA PHE A 208 -11.47 0.87 3.17
C PHE A 208 -12.82 0.95 2.42
N ASP A 209 -13.46 2.11 2.46
CA ASP A 209 -14.71 2.45 1.76
C ASP A 209 -14.63 2.20 0.25
N LEU A 210 -13.54 2.62 -0.38
CA LEU A 210 -13.30 2.41 -1.81
C LEU A 210 -13.25 0.91 -2.16
N TYR A 211 -12.57 0.11 -1.33
CA TYR A 211 -12.53 -1.34 -1.49
C TYR A 211 -13.89 -1.99 -1.27
N LEU A 212 -14.64 -1.55 -0.26
CA LEU A 212 -15.98 -2.03 0.03
C LEU A 212 -16.92 -1.83 -1.16
N TYR A 213 -17.04 -0.59 -1.66
CA TYR A 213 -17.95 -0.28 -2.77
C TYR A 213 -17.52 -0.94 -4.08
N GLY A 214 -16.21 -0.98 -4.34
CA GLY A 214 -15.66 -1.59 -5.54
C GLY A 214 -15.93 -3.09 -5.61
N VAL A 215 -15.73 -3.80 -4.51
CA VAL A 215 -15.98 -5.24 -4.42
C VAL A 215 -17.48 -5.54 -4.43
N LEU A 216 -18.32 -4.74 -3.75
CA LEU A 216 -19.77 -4.87 -3.82
C LEU A 216 -20.30 -4.69 -5.25
N THR A 217 -19.71 -3.80 -6.03
CA THR A 217 -20.07 -3.63 -7.45
C THR A 217 -19.84 -4.92 -8.24
N GLU A 218 -18.68 -5.56 -8.10
CA GLU A 218 -18.37 -6.84 -8.76
C GLU A 218 -19.28 -7.98 -8.27
N ALA A 219 -19.58 -8.01 -6.97
CA ALA A 219 -20.43 -9.03 -6.37
C ALA A 219 -21.89 -8.92 -6.83
N GLU A 220 -22.45 -7.71 -6.86
CA GLU A 220 -23.83 -7.47 -7.31
C GLU A 220 -23.98 -7.72 -8.81
N MET A 221 -22.95 -7.43 -9.62
CA MET A 221 -22.90 -7.84 -11.04
C MET A 221 -22.90 -9.36 -11.19
N PHE A 222 -22.17 -10.09 -10.34
CA PHE A 222 -22.18 -11.55 -10.33
C PHE A 222 -23.57 -12.10 -9.95
N LEU A 223 -24.25 -11.47 -9.01
CA LEU A 223 -25.61 -11.81 -8.57
C LEU A 223 -26.70 -11.33 -9.55
N LYS A 224 -26.34 -10.59 -10.61
CA LYS A 224 -27.25 -10.02 -11.62
C LYS A 224 -28.25 -9.03 -11.04
N ASN A 225 -27.81 -8.26 -10.04
CA ASN A 225 -28.61 -7.22 -9.41
C ASN A 225 -28.25 -5.85 -9.99
N ASP A 226 -28.69 -5.60 -11.22
CA ASP A 226 -28.24 -4.47 -12.04
C ASP A 226 -28.53 -3.10 -11.38
N GLU A 227 -29.64 -2.98 -10.65
CA GLU A 227 -30.02 -1.75 -9.94
C GLU A 227 -29.04 -1.43 -8.80
N ARG A 228 -28.70 -2.43 -7.97
CA ARG A 228 -27.73 -2.24 -6.88
C ARG A 228 -26.31 -2.10 -7.40
N ALA A 229 -25.94 -2.84 -8.45
CA ALA A 229 -24.64 -2.72 -9.08
C ALA A 229 -24.39 -1.27 -9.57
N ALA A 230 -25.40 -0.63 -10.17
CA ALA A 230 -25.31 0.77 -10.59
C ALA A 230 -25.11 1.73 -9.41
N MET A 231 -25.82 1.51 -8.29
CA MET A 231 -25.65 2.31 -7.07
C MET A 231 -24.22 2.21 -6.52
N TRP A 232 -23.67 1.00 -6.38
CA TRP A 232 -22.31 0.82 -5.86
C TRP A 232 -21.24 1.34 -6.83
N GLN A 233 -21.49 1.25 -8.14
CA GLN A 233 -20.62 1.85 -9.14
C GLN A 233 -20.54 3.37 -8.98
N GLN A 234 -21.67 4.04 -8.69
CA GLN A 234 -21.69 5.48 -8.41
C GLN A 234 -20.90 5.83 -7.14
N GLN A 235 -21.08 5.06 -6.06
CA GLN A 235 -20.33 5.28 -4.81
C GLN A 235 -18.83 5.04 -4.99
N THR A 236 -18.45 4.01 -5.75
CA THR A 236 -17.05 3.74 -6.11
C THR A 236 -16.44 4.89 -6.90
N ALA A 237 -17.19 5.45 -7.86
CA ALA A 237 -16.74 6.59 -8.64
C ALA A 237 -16.59 7.87 -7.79
N ALA A 238 -17.50 8.10 -6.84
CA ALA A 238 -17.41 9.21 -5.90
C ALA A 238 -16.17 9.08 -4.99
N ALA A 239 -15.97 7.91 -4.37
CA ALA A 239 -14.79 7.65 -3.53
C ALA A 239 -13.47 7.81 -4.31
N LEU A 240 -13.42 7.38 -5.57
CA LEU A 240 -12.28 7.61 -6.45
C LEU A 240 -12.05 9.10 -6.76
N ALA A 241 -13.11 9.87 -6.99
CA ALA A 241 -13.00 11.30 -7.25
C ALA A 241 -12.50 12.05 -6.01
N ASP A 242 -13.02 11.69 -4.83
CA ASP A 242 -12.59 12.25 -3.55
C ASP A 242 -11.13 11.96 -3.28
N LEU A 243 -10.69 10.72 -3.47
CA LEU A 243 -9.29 10.32 -3.34
C LEU A 243 -8.36 11.11 -4.27
N ASN A 244 -8.75 11.29 -5.54
CA ASN A 244 -7.97 12.08 -6.49
C ASN A 244 -7.94 13.58 -6.14
N SER A 245 -9.03 14.10 -5.58
CA SER A 245 -9.12 15.49 -5.14
C SER A 245 -8.25 15.74 -3.90
N ALA A 246 -8.29 14.83 -2.92
CA ALA A 246 -7.47 14.88 -1.72
C ALA A 246 -5.99 14.78 -2.06
N ASP A 247 -5.62 13.90 -2.99
CA ASP A 247 -4.23 13.79 -3.47
C ASP A 247 -3.76 15.07 -4.15
N ARG A 248 -4.61 15.69 -4.98
CA ARG A 248 -4.31 16.99 -5.60
C ARG A 248 -4.10 18.07 -4.54
N ASP A 249 -5.01 18.19 -3.59
CA ASP A 249 -4.91 19.18 -2.51
C ASP A 249 -3.66 18.95 -1.64
N ALA A 250 -3.27 17.69 -1.39
CA ALA A 250 -2.07 17.34 -0.66
C ALA A 250 -0.78 17.73 -1.40
N ARG A 251 -0.74 17.58 -2.73
CA ARG A 251 0.44 17.88 -3.56
C ARG A 251 0.73 19.36 -3.69
N TRP A 252 -0.30 20.17 -3.92
CA TRP A 252 -0.13 21.60 -4.20
C TRP A 252 -0.46 22.50 -3.01
N GLY A 253 -1.06 21.93 -1.95
CA GLY A 253 -1.62 22.69 -0.84
C GLY A 253 -2.70 23.67 -1.32
N ARG A 254 -3.46 24.26 -0.41
CA ARG A 254 -4.24 25.48 -0.73
C ARG A 254 -3.34 26.72 -0.85
N SER A 255 -2.09 26.52 -1.27
CA SER A 255 -1.11 27.59 -1.40
C SER A 255 -1.31 28.26 -2.74
N ARG A 256 -1.42 29.60 -2.73
CA ARG A 256 -1.50 30.40 -3.96
C ARG A 256 -0.26 30.08 -4.79
N VAL A 257 -0.46 29.44 -5.94
CA VAL A 257 0.59 29.20 -6.92
C VAL A 257 1.26 30.56 -7.17
N MET A 258 2.54 30.69 -6.79
CA MET A 258 3.31 31.84 -7.24
C MET A 258 3.45 31.68 -8.75
N SER A 259 2.64 32.44 -9.50
CA SER A 259 2.94 32.68 -10.91
C SER A 259 4.36 33.21 -10.94
N ALA A 260 5.28 32.42 -11.48
CA ALA A 260 6.60 32.91 -11.84
C ALA A 260 6.36 33.90 -12.99
N GLU A 261 6.16 35.16 -12.62
CA GLU A 261 6.16 36.26 -13.57
C GLU A 261 7.57 36.33 -14.16
N ALA A 262 7.67 36.08 -15.47
CA ALA A 262 8.92 36.19 -16.19
C ALA A 262 9.44 37.62 -16.06
N MET A 263 10.60 37.79 -15.40
CA MET A 263 11.28 39.07 -15.38
C MET A 263 11.76 39.44 -16.80
N PRO A 264 11.57 40.70 -17.23
CA PRO A 264 11.94 41.19 -18.56
C PRO A 264 13.46 41.24 -18.80
#